data_AF-A0A314UGI3-F1
#
_entry.id   AF-A0A314UGI3-F1
#
_cell.length_a   1.000
_cell.length_b   1.000
_cell.length_c   1.000
_cell.angle_alpha   90.00
_cell.angle_beta   90.00
_cell.angle_gamma   90.00
#
_symmetry.space_group_name_H-M   'P 1'
#
loop_
_entity.id
_entity.type
_entity.pdbx_description
1 polymer ?
#
loop_
_entity_poly.entity_id
_entity_poly.type
_entity_poly.pdbx_seq_one_letter_code
_entity_poly.pdbx_strand_id
1 'polypeptide(L)' 'MVRIAVKPTRLVFKDVGEKQKYTVTFVANKGADKTARSEFGSIVWQNPQHQVKSPIAFAWTQLID' A
#
# COMPACT_ATOMS: atom_id res chain seq x y z
N MET A 1 -5.28 1.78 12.70
CA MET A 1 -3.90 1.84 12.20
C MET A 1 -3.55 0.55 11.48
N VAL A 2 -3.24 0.64 10.20
CA VAL A 2 -2.75 -0.46 9.36
C VAL A 2 -1.23 -0.37 9.20
N ARG A 3 -0.51 -1.48 9.40
CA ARG A 3 0.90 -1.60 9.02
C ARG A 3 0.98 -2.02 7.56
N ILE A 4 1.90 -1.41 6.82
CA ILE A 4 2.10 -1.64 5.39
C ILE A 4 3.53 -2.10 5.17
N ALA A 5 3.72 -3.16 4.42
CA ALA A 5 5.03 -3.63 3.97
C ALA A 5 5.03 -3.85 2.45
N VAL A 6 6.14 -3.55 1.79
CA VAL A 6 6.32 -3.76 0.35
C VAL A 6 7.56 -4.61 0.12
N LYS A 7 7.48 -5.63 -0.75
CA LYS A 7 8.62 -6.44 -1.16
C LYS A 7 8.62 -6.66 -2.69
N PRO A 8 9.75 -6.44 -3.38
CA PRO A 8 10.97 -5.78 -2.88
C PRO A 8 10.75 -4.28 -2.61
N THR A 9 11.65 -3.62 -1.87
CA THR A 9 11.55 -2.16 -1.60
C THR A 9 12.19 -1.29 -2.68
N ARG A 10 12.83 -1.91 -3.67
CA ARG A 10 13.45 -1.27 -4.84
C ARG A 10 13.14 -2.10 -6.08
N LEU A 11 12.74 -1.43 -7.15
CA LEU A 11 12.58 -2.03 -8.48
C LEU A 11 13.67 -1.45 -9.38
N VAL A 12 14.37 -2.32 -10.10
CA VAL A 12 15.43 -1.93 -11.04
C VAL A 12 14.96 -2.35 -12.42
N PHE A 13 14.98 -1.40 -13.36
CA PHE A 13 14.64 -1.62 -14.76
C PHE A 13 15.90 -1.36 -15.57
N LYS A 14 16.36 -2.36 -16.33
CA LYS A 14 17.56 -2.29 -17.16
C LYS A 14 17.20 -1.94 -18.60
N ASP A 15 16.08 -2.47 -19.07
CA ASP A 15 15.66 -2.36 -20.47
C ASP A 15 14.28 -1.69 -20.60
N VAL A 16 14.05 -1.05 -21.74
CA VAL A 16 12.75 -0.44 -22.05
C VAL A 16 11.70 -1.54 -22.23
N GLY A 17 10.58 -1.42 -21.51
CA GLY A 17 9.48 -2.39 -21.54
C GLY A 17 9.60 -3.53 -20.52
N GLU A 18 10.68 -3.56 -19.72
CA GLU A 18 10.82 -4.53 -18.64
C GLU A 18 9.69 -4.37 -17.59
N LYS A 19 9.15 -5.50 -17.13
CA LYS A 19 8.09 -5.54 -16.12
C LYS A 19 8.65 -6.09 -14.83
N GLN A 20 8.45 -5.34 -13.74
CA GLN A 20 8.81 -5.78 -12.40
C GLN A 20 7.56 -6.07 -11.56
N LYS A 21 7.66 -7.07 -10.68
CA LYS A 21 6.59 -7.44 -9.75
C LYS A 21 6.96 -7.00 -8.33
N TYR A 22 5.97 -6.48 -7.61
CA TYR A 22 6.06 -6.24 -6.18
C TYR A 22 4.81 -6.75 -5.47
N THR A 23 4.93 -6.97 -4.17
CA THR A 23 3.82 -7.37 -3.31
C THR A 23 3.71 -6.38 -2.16
N VAL A 24 2.47 -5.99 -1.88
CA VAL A 24 2.12 -5.13 -0.75
C VAL A 24 1.37 -5.99 0.25
N THR A 25 1.78 -5.94 1.50
CA THR A 25 1.12 -6.61 2.62
C THR A 25 0.55 -5.58 3.56
N PHE A 26 -0.75 -5.70 3.84
CA PHE A 26 -1.49 -4.85 4.77
C PHE A 26 -1.83 -5.67 6.01
N VAL A 27 -1.51 -5.15 7.19
CA VAL A 27 -1.78 -5.83 8.46
C VAL A 27 -2.54 -4.88 9.39
N ALA A 28 -3.74 -5.29 9.78
CA ALA A 28 -4.53 -4.59 10.79
C ALA A 28 -3.85 -4.73 12.16
N ASN A 29 -3.65 -3.63 12.89
CA ASN A 29 -3.19 -3.71 14.27
C ASN A 29 -4.30 -4.29 15.17
N LYS A 30 -3.94 -5.22 16.07
CA LYS A 30 -4.85 -5.70 17.12
C LYS A 30 -5.28 -4.51 17.98
N GLY A 31 -6.59 -4.36 18.20
CA GLY A 31 -7.14 -3.25 19.00
C GLY A 31 -7.34 -1.94 18.23
N ALA A 32 -7.25 -1.94 16.89
CA ALA A 32 -7.80 -0.83 16.12
C ALA A 32 -9.31 -0.73 16.42
N ASP A 33 -9.76 0.46 16.83
CA ASP A 33 -11.17 0.72 17.13
C ASP A 33 -12.07 0.17 16.02
N LYS A 34 -13.05 -0.64 16.41
CA LYS A 34 -14.01 -1.30 15.51
C LYS A 34 -15.10 -0.35 15.01
N THR A 35 -15.03 0.93 15.37
CA THR A 35 -15.95 1.96 14.86
C THR A 35 -15.72 2.16 13.37
N ALA A 36 -16.80 2.42 12.64
CA ALA A 36 -16.74 2.70 11.21
C ALA A 36 -15.73 3.82 10.93
N ARG A 37 -14.61 3.45 10.31
CA ARG A 37 -13.49 4.37 10.09
C ARG A 37 -12.83 4.05 8.76
N SER A 38 -12.49 5.12 8.05
CA SER A 38 -11.66 5.05 6.85
C SER A 38 -10.24 5.53 7.17
N GLU A 39 -9.24 4.86 6.60
CA GLU A 39 -7.84 5.28 6.60
C GLU A 39 -7.34 5.37 5.16
N PHE A 40 -6.41 6.28 4.88
CA PHE A 40 -5.89 6.51 3.54
C PHE A 40 -4.37 6.54 3.55
N GLY A 41 -3.76 6.12 2.44
CA GLY A 41 -2.32 6.15 2.24
C GLY A 41 -1.95 6.05 0.77
N SER A 42 -0.66 5.89 0.49
CA SER A 42 -0.20 5.63 -0.87
C SER A 42 1.14 4.92 -0.89
N ILE A 43 1.37 4.15 -1.95
CA ILE A 43 2.70 3.68 -2.33
C ILE A 43 3.24 4.64 -3.38
N VAL A 44 4.50 5.03 -3.22
CA VAL A 44 5.19 5.90 -4.17
C VAL A 44 6.47 5.20 -4.61
N TRP A 45 6.58 4.93 -5.90
CA TRP A 45 7.85 4.61 -6.54
C TRP A 45 8.43 5.88 -7.14
N GLN A 46 9.66 6.21 -6.79
CA GLN A 46 10.29 7.45 -7.24
C GLN A 46 11.73 7.22 -7.68
N ASN A 47 12.12 7.95 -8.72
CA ASN A 47 13.50 8.21 -9.12
C ASN A 47 13.65 9.73 -9.33
N PRO A 48 14.83 10.26 -9.69
CA PRO A 48 15.02 11.72 -9.83
C PRO A 48 14.10 12.40 -10.87
N GLN A 49 13.53 11.65 -11.82
CA GLN A 49 12.75 12.20 -12.93
C GLN A 49 11.26 11.83 -12.88
N HIS A 50 10.90 10.71 -12.25
CA HIS A 50 9.57 10.13 -12.30
C HIS A 50 9.06 9.77 -10.91
N GLN A 51 7.76 9.99 -10.71
CA GLN A 51 7.04 9.58 -9.51
C GLN A 51 5.76 8.84 -9.90
N VAL A 52 5.65 7.58 -9.49
CA VAL A 52 4.47 6.75 -9.71
C VAL A 52 3.78 6.54 -8.37
N LYS A 53 2.60 7.13 -8.19
CA LYS A 53 1.81 7.07 -6.95
C LYS A 53 0.57 6.20 -7.14
N SER A 54 0.38 5.26 -6.22
CA SER A 54 -0.83 4.43 -6.13
C SER A 54 -1.55 4.74 -4.81
N PRO A 55 -2.74 5.37 -4.84
CA PRO A 55 -3.52 5.64 -3.63
C PRO A 55 -4.13 4.36 -3.07
N ILE A 56 -4.24 4.29 -1.74
CA ILE A 56 -4.80 3.15 -1.01
C ILE A 56 -5.83 3.69 -0.02
N ALA A 57 -6.99 3.04 0.03
CA ALA A 57 -8.05 3.31 1.00
C ALA A 57 -8.37 2.03 1.78
N PHE A 58 -8.50 2.17 3.10
CA PHE A 58 -8.96 1.13 4.01
C PHE A 58 -10.30 1.58 4.60
N ALA A 59 -11.27 0.68 4.68
CA ALA A 59 -12.54 0.94 5.34
C ALA A 59 -12.86 -0.24 6.26
N TRP A 60 -13.15 0.06 7.53
CA TRP A 60 -13.67 -0.91 8.48
C TRP A 60 -15.19 -0.78 8.49
N THR A 61 -15.88 -1.81 8.02
CA THR A 61 -17.32 -1.92 8.21
C THR A 61 -17.56 -2.71 9.49
N GLN A 62 -18.40 -2.17 10.36
CA GLN A 62 -18.98 -2.96 11.42
C GLN A 62 -19.98 -3.90 10.74
N LEU A 63 -19.65 -5.18 10.62
CA LEU A 63 -20.65 -6.18 10.28
C LEU A 63 -21.56 -6.27 11.52
N ILE A 64 -22.78 -5.74 11.37
CA ILE A 64 -23.85 -5.98 12.33
C ILE A 64 -24.35 -7.38 11.99
N ASP A 65 -24.08 -8.34 12.87
CA ASP A 65 -24.80 -9.62 12.88
C ASP A 65 -26.21 -9.42 13.48
#